data_AF-A0A9E4SVF7-F1
#
_entry.id   AF-A0A9E4SVF7-F1
#
_cell.length_a   1.000
_cell.length_b   1.000
_cell.length_c   1.000
_cell.angle_alpha   90.00
_cell.angle_beta   90.00
_cell.angle_gamma   90.00
#
_symmetry.space_group_name_H-M   'P 1'
#
loop_
_entity.id
_entity.type
_entity.pdbx_description
1 polymer ?
#
loop_
_entity_poly.entity_id
_entity_poly.type
_entity_poly.pdbx_seq_one_letter_code
_entity_poly.pdbx_strand_id
1 'polypeptide(L)'
;RFLIIIPGLARKQMFTFDWGTFRPSPVEIIIIFATFALVTMLMLLFSRVLPLIPLYDIKEGDILKTEIQIGRRTVPATFRED
;
A
#
# COMPACT_ATOMS: atom_id res chain seq x y z
N ARG A 1 -11.29 -2.08 -13.47
CA ARG A 1 -12.76 -2.11 -13.23
C ARG A 1 -13.60 -1.42 -14.31
N PHE A 2 -13.03 -0.57 -15.17
CA PHE A 2 -13.78 0.14 -16.23
C PHE A 2 -14.60 -0.79 -17.14
N LEU A 3 -13.96 -1.85 -17.66
CA LEU A 3 -14.56 -2.78 -18.64
C LEU A 3 -15.75 -3.60 -18.11
N ILE A 4 -15.84 -3.82 -16.81
CA ILE A 4 -16.95 -4.58 -16.22
C ILE A 4 -18.15 -3.67 -15.97
N ILE A 5 -17.90 -2.44 -15.54
CA ILE A 5 -18.93 -1.53 -15.07
C ILE A 5 -19.60 -0.80 -16.24
N ILE A 6 -18.82 -0.24 -17.17
CA ILE A 6 -19.38 0.64 -18.21
C ILE A 6 -20.10 -0.14 -19.31
N PRO A 7 -19.47 -1.13 -19.98
CA PRO A 7 -20.18 -1.99 -20.92
C PRO A 7 -21.31 -2.78 -20.25
N GLY A 8 -21.09 -3.22 -19.01
CA GLY A 8 -22.06 -3.95 -18.20
C GLY A 8 -23.26 -3.12 -17.73
N LEU A 9 -23.21 -1.78 -17.81
CA LEU A 9 -24.34 -0.89 -17.55
C LEU A 9 -24.93 -0.33 -18.85
N ALA A 10 -24.08 0.06 -19.80
CA ALA A 10 -24.45 0.75 -21.03
C ALA A 10 -25.42 -0.02 -21.94
N ARG A 11 -25.43 -1.37 -21.87
CA ARG A 11 -26.28 -2.23 -22.71
C ARG A 11 -27.12 -3.23 -21.93
N LYS A 12 -27.22 -3.08 -20.62
CA LYS A 12 -27.88 -4.08 -19.74
C LYS A 12 -29.39 -3.91 -19.67
N GLN A 13 -29.93 -2.73 -19.96
CA GLN A 13 -31.36 -2.44 -19.86
C GLN A 13 -32.15 -2.96 -21.08
N MET A 14 -33.36 -3.46 -20.82
CA MET A 14 -34.29 -4.03 -21.82
C MET A 14 -34.76 -3.02 -22.87
N PHE A 15 -34.75 -1.73 -22.51
CA PHE A 15 -35.08 -0.64 -23.42
C PHE A 15 -33.85 -0.29 -24.28
N THR A 16 -33.82 -0.83 -25.50
CA THR A 16 -32.75 -0.61 -26.49
C THR A 16 -32.60 0.85 -26.92
N PHE A 17 -33.63 1.68 -26.69
CA PHE A 17 -33.64 3.11 -27.03
C PHE A 17 -32.79 3.96 -26.06
N ASP A 18 -32.50 3.48 -24.85
CA ASP A 18 -31.73 4.20 -23.82
C ASP A 18 -30.25 3.80 -23.78
N TRP A 19 -29.77 3.07 -24.79
CA TRP A 19 -28.38 2.64 -24.84
C TRP A 19 -27.43 3.83 -25.02
N GLY A 20 -26.70 4.13 -23.94
CA GLY A 20 -25.75 5.23 -23.89
C GLY A 20 -24.31 4.80 -24.15
N THR A 21 -23.45 5.79 -24.45
CA THR A 21 -22.00 5.60 -24.47
C THR A 21 -21.36 6.49 -23.41
N PHE A 22 -20.42 5.94 -22.66
CA PHE A 22 -19.66 6.71 -21.69
C PHE A 22 -18.56 7.50 -22.39
N ARG A 23 -18.57 8.83 -22.21
CA ARG A 23 -17.48 9.72 -22.61
C ARG A 23 -16.99 10.45 -21.38
N PRO A 24 -15.73 10.23 -20.96
CA PRO A 24 -15.20 10.86 -19.77
C PRO A 24 -15.14 12.38 -19.97
N SER A 25 -15.65 13.10 -18.98
CA SER A 25 -15.50 14.54 -18.86
C SER A 25 -14.08 14.87 -18.33
N PRO A 26 -13.54 16.06 -18.66
CA PRO A 26 -12.27 16.50 -18.10
C PRO A 26 -12.26 16.52 -16.56
N VAL A 27 -13.40 16.80 -15.94
CA VAL A 27 -13.55 16.83 -14.48
C VAL A 27 -13.31 15.46 -13.86
N GLU A 28 -13.84 14.39 -14.44
CA GLU A 28 -13.62 13.02 -13.95
C GLU A 28 -12.14 12.64 -13.98
N ILE A 29 -11.42 13.06 -15.02
CA ILE A 29 -9.98 12.82 -15.15
C ILE A 29 -9.22 13.57 -14.04
N ILE A 30 -9.57 14.83 -13.79
CA ILE A 30 -8.97 15.63 -12.71
C ILE A 30 -9.19 14.97 -11.36
N ILE A 31 -10.40 14.44 -11.08
CA ILE A 31 -10.70 13.76 -9.81
C ILE A 31 -9.80 12.52 -9.66
N ILE A 32 -9.60 11.74 -10.71
CA ILE A 32 -8.70 10.58 -10.66
C ILE A 32 -7.28 11.02 -10.29
N PHE A 33 -6.71 12.00 -10.98
CA PHE A 33 -5.38 12.52 -10.64
C PHE A 33 -5.31 13.10 -9.23
N ALA A 34 -6.32 13.85 -8.81
CA ALA A 34 -6.41 14.42 -7.47
C ALA A 34 -6.42 13.33 -6.39
N THR A 35 -7.11 12.20 -6.61
CA THR A 35 -7.11 11.08 -5.65
C THR A 35 -5.73 10.44 -5.51
N PHE A 36 -5.00 10.26 -6.62
CA PHE A 36 -3.61 9.77 -6.54
C PHE A 36 -2.71 10.77 -5.82
N ALA A 37 -2.80 12.06 -6.17
CA ALA A 37 -2.03 13.11 -5.53
C ALA A 37 -2.30 13.19 -4.03
N LEU A 38 -3.56 13.09 -3.60
CA LEU A 38 -3.96 13.08 -2.19
C LEU A 38 -3.37 11.89 -1.45
N VAL A 39 -3.49 10.67 -1.98
CA VAL A 39 -2.93 9.47 -1.35
C VAL A 39 -1.41 9.57 -1.24
N THR A 40 -0.72 10.00 -2.30
CA THR A 40 0.74 10.19 -2.26
C THR A 40 1.13 11.26 -1.24
N MET A 41 0.43 12.39 -1.21
CA MET A 41 0.67 13.45 -0.23
C MET A 41 0.50 12.96 1.20
N LEU A 42 -0.56 12.20 1.48
CA LEU A 42 -0.80 11.62 2.80
C LEU A 42 0.27 10.59 3.18
N MET A 43 0.71 9.74 2.24
CA MET A 43 1.81 8.80 2.47
C MET A 43 3.12 9.51 2.79
N LEU A 44 3.43 10.62 2.10
CA LEU A 44 4.61 11.43 2.37
C LEU A 44 4.53 12.19 3.70
N LEU A 45 3.34 12.66 4.07
CA LEU A 45 3.14 13.29 5.38
C LEU A 45 3.30 12.26 6.50
N PHE A 46 2.73 11.07 6.32
CA PHE A 46 2.86 9.96 7.26
C PHE A 46 4.32 9.53 7.41
N SER A 47 5.06 9.36 6.31
CA SER A 47 6.48 8.97 6.35
C SER A 47 7.38 10.01 7.01
N ARG A 48 6.98 11.28 6.99
CA ARG A 48 7.70 12.36 7.66
C ARG A 48 7.40 12.40 9.16
N VAL A 49 6.14 12.18 9.55
CA VAL A 49 5.69 12.35 10.94
C VAL A 49 5.94 11.10 11.78
N LEU A 50 5.72 9.92 11.19
CA LEU A 50 5.89 8.63 11.87
C LEU A 50 7.02 7.85 11.21
N PRO A 51 7.84 7.12 12.01
CA PRO A 51 8.89 6.28 11.46
C PRO A 51 8.26 5.17 10.61
N LEU A 52 8.75 5.03 9.37
CA LEU A 52 8.25 4.04 8.41
C LEU A 52 8.41 2.60 8.90
N ILE A 53 9.47 2.37 9.68
CA ILE A 53 9.80 1.09 10.28
C ILE A 53 9.51 1.22 11.78
N PRO A 54 8.70 0.32 12.37
CA PRO A 54 8.47 0.31 13.80
C PRO A 54 9.80 0.17 14.55
N LEU A 55 10.07 1.08 15.49
CA LEU A 55 11.27 1.01 16.34
C LEU A 55 11.30 -0.25 17.22
N TYR A 56 10.13 -0.85 17.46
CA TYR A 56 10.00 -2.11 18.19
C TYR A 56 10.66 -3.26 17.43
N ASP A 57 10.34 -3.42 16.14
CA ASP A 57 10.92 -4.48 15.29
C ASP A 57 12.44 -4.37 15.17
N ILE A 58 12.97 -3.13 15.13
CA ILE A 58 14.43 -2.89 15.13
C ILE A 58 15.04 -3.35 16.46
N LYS A 59 14.41 -3.04 17.59
CA LYS A 59 14.90 -3.44 18.92
C LYS A 59 14.86 -4.95 19.12
N GLU A 60 13.79 -5.63 18.71
CA GLU A 60 13.74 -7.09 18.74
C GLU A 60 14.83 -7.69 17.84
N GLY A 61 15.02 -7.14 16.64
CA GLY A 61 16.08 -7.55 15.72
C GLY A 61 17.50 -7.41 16.30
N ASP A 62 17.76 -6.34 17.06
CA ASP A 62 19.07 -6.13 17.70
C ASP A 62 19.29 -7.04 18.91
N ILE A 63 18.24 -7.32 19.71
CA ILE A 63 18.31 -8.27 20.82
C ILE A 63 18.64 -9.68 20.30
N LEU A 64 18.01 -10.10 19.20
CA LEU A 64 18.27 -11.38 18.55
C LEU A 64 19.67 -11.50 17.94
N LYS A 65 20.29 -10.37 17.57
CA LYS A 65 21.64 -10.32 16.97
C LYS A 65 22.77 -10.17 17.98
N THR A 66 22.45 -10.00 19.27
CA THR A 66 23.47 -9.78 20.29
C THR A 66 24.41 -10.98 20.35
N GLU A 67 25.71 -10.76 20.22
CA GLU A 67 26.75 -11.78 20.42
C GLU A 67 27.37 -11.62 21.81
N ILE A 68 27.55 -12.72 22.52
CA ILE A 68 28.16 -12.74 23.85
C ILE A 68 29.56 -13.36 23.73
N GLN A 69 30.56 -12.76 24.38
CA GLN A 69 31.90 -13.33 24.44
C GLN A 69 31.98 -14.34 25.59
N ILE A 70 32.12 -15.63 25.27
CA ILE A 70 32.26 -16.71 26.26
C ILE A 70 33.71 -17.19 26.23
N GLY A 71 34.49 -16.78 27.24
CA GLY A 71 35.92 -17.10 27.32
C GLY A 71 36.73 -16.39 26.23
N ARG A 72 37.19 -17.13 25.20
CA ARG A 72 38.01 -16.60 24.08
C ARG A 72 37.28 -16.57 22.72
N ARG A 73 36.01 -16.97 22.66
CA ARG A 73 35.21 -16.97 21.41
C ARG A 73 33.93 -16.17 21.57
N THR A 74 33.56 -15.47 20.51
CA THR A 74 32.27 -14.80 20.39
C THR A 74 31.25 -15.80 19.84
N VAL A 75 30.09 -15.88 20.48
CA VAL A 75 28.99 -16.79 20.11
C VAL A 75 27.65 -16.04 20.21
N PRO A 76 26.67 -16.33 19.33
CA PRO A 76 25.39 -15.64 19.35
C PRO A 76 24.62 -15.89 20.67
N ALA A 77 23.98 -14.85 21.20
CA ALA A 77 23.27 -14.90 22.48
C ALA A 77 22.02 -15.78 22.47
N THR A 78 21.46 -16.04 21.29
CA THR A 78 20.22 -16.79 21.13
C THR A 78 20.44 -17.98 20.22
N PHE A 79 20.14 -19.18 20.72
CA PHE A 79 20.10 -20.41 19.91
C PHE A 79 18.71 -20.53 19.28
N ARG A 80 18.64 -20.62 17.95
CA ARG A 80 17.39 -20.87 17.22
C ARG A 80 17.35 -22.37 16.96
N GLU A 81 16.46 -23.10 17.64
CA GLU A 81 16.15 -24.49 17.30
C GLU A 81 15.39 -24.46 15.96
N ASP A 82 15.96 -25.09 14.93
CA ASP A 82 15.31 -25.33 13.62
C ASP A 82 14.33 -26.51 13.69
#